data_AF-A0A2G9T4D9-F1
#
_entry.id   AF-A0A2G9T4D9-F1
#
_cell.length_a   1.000
_cell.length_b   1.000
_cell.length_c   1.000
_cell.angle_alpha   90.00
_cell.angle_beta   90.00
_cell.angle_gamma   90.00
#
_symmetry.space_group_name_H-M   'P 1'
#
loop_
_entity.id
_entity.type
_entity.pdbx_description
1 polymer ?
#
loop_
_entity_poly.entity_id
_entity_poly.type
_entity_poly.pdbx_seq_one_letter_code
_entity_poly.pdbx_strand_id
1 'polypeptide(L)'
;VYVDGSELRGMQNVKVHVHYEKWTAFIGFTVWYPRLPITLWLRDPVLNSITGWPITVWKILQGERQHKGAAKQFACGNRFQQTELRVFASFQVSDERTGERMYLSGHRDIMFDVTSLAAD
;
A
#
# COMPACT_ATOMS: atom_id res chain seq x y z
N VAL A 1 -12.73 5.24 -13.16
CA VAL A 1 -13.24 5.78 -11.89
C VAL A 1 -12.07 5.85 -10.93
N TYR A 2 -11.77 7.02 -10.39
CA TYR A 2 -10.71 7.23 -9.41
C TYR A 2 -11.36 7.54 -8.06
N VAL A 3 -10.75 7.07 -6.98
CA VAL A 3 -11.20 7.30 -5.60
C VAL A 3 -10.02 7.94 -4.88
N ASP A 4 -10.25 9.04 -4.16
CA ASP A 4 -9.18 9.81 -3.52
C ASP A 4 -8.76 9.25 -2.15
N GLY A 5 -9.54 8.30 -1.62
CA GLY A 5 -9.27 7.63 -0.35
C GLY A 5 -9.73 8.41 0.88
N SER A 6 -10.52 9.47 0.70
CA SER A 6 -11.11 10.23 1.80
C SER A 6 -12.31 9.52 2.46
N GLU A 7 -12.85 8.48 1.82
CA GLU A 7 -14.03 7.76 2.32
C GLU A 7 -13.69 6.87 3.52
N LEU A 8 -14.21 7.18 4.70
CA LEU A 8 -13.89 6.43 5.92
C LEU A 8 -14.75 5.17 6.15
N ARG A 9 -15.82 4.99 5.37
CA ARG A 9 -16.86 3.96 5.61
C ARG A 9 -17.26 3.18 4.36
N GLY A 10 -16.58 3.43 3.24
CA GLY A 10 -17.04 3.03 1.91
C GLY A 10 -18.34 3.75 1.51
N MET A 11 -18.86 3.43 0.33
CA MET A 11 -20.11 4.00 -0.17
C MET A 11 -20.83 2.99 -1.06
N GLN A 12 -22.11 2.76 -0.81
CA GLN A 12 -22.94 1.89 -1.64
C GLN A 12 -23.70 2.69 -2.69
N ASN A 13 -24.08 2.03 -3.78
CA ASN A 13 -25.00 2.56 -4.79
C ASN A 13 -24.56 3.92 -5.38
N VAL A 14 -23.25 4.10 -5.55
CA VAL A 14 -22.68 5.26 -6.25
C VAL A 14 -23.08 5.17 -7.71
N LYS A 15 -23.93 6.09 -8.18
CA LYS A 15 -24.35 6.11 -9.58
C LYS A 15 -23.43 7.01 -10.39
N VAL A 16 -22.70 6.40 -11.31
CA VAL A 16 -21.92 7.13 -12.31
C VAL A 16 -22.77 7.27 -13.57
N HIS A 17 -23.00 8.51 -13.97
CA HIS A 17 -23.67 8.82 -15.22
C HIS A 17 -22.65 8.80 -16.35
N VAL A 18 -22.83 7.88 -17.31
CA VAL A 18 -21.96 7.73 -18.47
C VAL A 18 -22.70 8.20 -19.71
N HIS A 19 -22.07 9.13 -20.43
CA HIS A 19 -22.57 9.64 -21.69
C HIS A 19 -21.51 9.44 -22.77
N TYR A 20 -21.88 8.77 -23.86
CA TYR A 20 -21.03 8.55 -25.02
C TYR A 20 -21.85 8.70 -26.30
N GLU A 21 -21.58 9.78 -27.04
CA GLU A 21 -22.36 10.20 -28.20
C GLU A 21 -23.88 10.28 -27.92
N LYS A 22 -24.66 9.32 -28.42
CA LYS A 22 -26.11 9.25 -28.24
C LYS A 22 -26.53 8.30 -27.12
N TRP A 23 -25.58 7.58 -26.52
CA TRP A 23 -25.85 6.61 -25.48
C TRP A 23 -25.68 7.24 -24.10
N THR A 24 -26.71 7.10 -23.27
CA THR A 24 -26.70 7.49 -21.86
C THR A 24 -26.98 6.25 -21.01
N ALA A 25 -26.18 6.05 -19.97
CA ALA A 25 -26.34 4.95 -19.03
C ALA A 25 -25.98 5.39 -17.61
N PHE A 26 -26.58 4.74 -16.63
CA PHE A 26 -26.17 4.84 -15.23
C PHE A 26 -25.53 3.52 -14.81
N ILE A 27 -24.33 3.60 -14.23
CA ILE A 27 -23.62 2.44 -13.69
C ILE A 27 -23.55 2.59 -12.17
N GLY A 28 -24.01 1.57 -11.46
CA GLY A 28 -23.89 1.51 -10.01
C GLY A 28 -22.55 0.93 -9.59
N PHE A 29 -21.87 1.61 -8.68
CA PHE A 29 -20.62 1.18 -8.05
C PHE A 29 -20.79 1.08 -6.53
N THR A 30 -20.03 0.17 -5.92
CA THR A 30 -19.84 0.12 -4.47
C THR A 30 -18.37 0.34 -4.18
N VAL A 31 -18.07 1.36 -3.39
CA VAL A 31 -16.73 1.68 -2.92
C VAL A 31 -16.54 0.96 -1.59
N TRP A 32 -15.66 -0.04 -1.60
CA TRP A 32 -15.33 -0.82 -0.41
C TRP A 32 -14.13 -0.21 0.29
N TYR A 33 -14.20 -0.07 1.61
CA TYR A 33 -13.12 0.50 2.41
C TYR A 33 -12.45 -0.58 3.29
N PRO A 34 -11.12 -0.59 3.43
CA PRO A 34 -10.44 -1.56 4.27
C PRO A 34 -10.84 -1.38 5.75
N ARG A 35 -11.18 -2.48 6.41
CA ARG A 35 -11.40 -2.51 7.85
C ARG A 35 -10.06 -2.31 8.56
N LEU A 36 -9.97 -1.25 9.36
CA LEU A 36 -8.80 -0.95 10.17
C LEU A 36 -8.92 -1.54 11.60
N PRO A 37 -7.81 -1.95 12.22
CA PRO A 37 -6.45 -2.02 11.64
C PRO A 37 -6.32 -3.18 10.63
N ILE A 38 -5.43 -3.01 9.65
CA ILE A 38 -5.04 -4.08 8.72
C ILE A 38 -4.16 -5.12 9.43
N THR A 39 -4.07 -6.32 8.86
CA THR A 39 -3.29 -7.43 9.43
C THR A 39 -1.97 -7.57 8.69
N LEU A 40 -0.87 -7.63 9.43
CA LEU A 40 0.46 -7.89 8.89
C LEU A 40 0.88 -9.32 9.25
N TRP A 41 1.43 -10.03 8.28
CA TRP A 41 2.06 -11.32 8.49
C TRP A 41 3.54 -11.21 8.12
N LEU A 42 4.40 -11.68 9.02
CA LEU A 42 5.84 -11.71 8.84
C LEU A 42 6.29 -13.16 8.91
N ARG A 43 7.17 -13.56 7.99
CA ARG A 43 7.80 -14.89 8.06
C ARG A 43 8.67 -15.01 9.31
N ASP A 44 9.57 -14.05 9.51
CA ASP A 44 10.51 -13.99 10.63
C ASP A 44 10.44 -12.59 11.29
N PRO A 45 9.87 -12.45 12.50
CA PRO A 45 9.74 -11.15 13.17
C PRO A 45 11.02 -10.67 13.86
N VAL A 46 12.02 -11.55 14.01
CA VAL A 46 13.31 -11.24 14.66
C VAL A 46 14.43 -11.37 13.63
N LEU A 47 15.06 -10.25 13.29
CA LEU A 47 16.09 -10.17 12.25
C LEU A 47 17.47 -10.07 12.88
N ASN A 48 18.41 -10.91 12.44
CA ASN A 48 19.79 -10.84 12.93
C ASN A 48 20.59 -9.78 12.18
N SER A 49 21.59 -9.19 12.85
CA SER A 49 22.54 -8.29 12.21
C SER A 49 23.50 -9.05 11.29
N ILE A 50 23.78 -8.47 10.13
CA ILE A 50 24.76 -8.98 9.16
C ILE A 50 26.07 -8.24 9.40
N THR A 51 27.06 -8.95 9.94
CA THR A 51 28.41 -8.42 10.18
C THR A 51 29.28 -8.56 8.94
N GLY A 52 30.19 -7.61 8.70
CA GLY A 52 31.21 -7.71 7.64
C GLY A 52 30.72 -7.47 6.21
N TRP A 53 29.49 -6.98 6.01
CA TRP A 53 28.95 -6.69 4.68
C TRP A 53 29.29 -5.27 4.23
N PRO A 54 30.07 -5.08 3.14
CA PRO A 54 30.42 -3.74 2.66
C PRO A 54 29.19 -3.04 2.06
N ILE A 55 28.94 -1.79 2.47
CA ILE A 55 27.88 -0.95 1.87
C ILE A 55 28.53 0.09 0.97
N THR A 56 28.15 0.11 -0.31
CA THR A 56 28.57 1.18 -1.23
C THR A 56 27.72 2.41 -0.98
N VAL A 57 28.34 3.54 -0.64
CA VAL A 57 27.65 4.83 -0.47
C VAL A 57 28.19 5.83 -1.48
N TRP A 58 27.28 6.55 -2.11
CA TRP A 58 27.64 7.67 -2.99
C TRP A 58 27.91 8.89 -2.12
N LYS A 59 29.17 9.35 -2.08
CA LYS A 59 29.51 10.67 -1.54
C LYS A 59 29.91 11.58 -2.69
N ILE A 60 29.27 12.75 -2.77
CA ILE A 60 29.71 13.84 -3.63
C ILE A 60 30.93 14.46 -2.94
N LEU A 61 32.10 14.29 -3.53
CA LEU A 61 33.32 14.94 -3.05
C LEU A 61 33.25 16.42 -3.43
N GLN A 62 33.08 17.31 -2.46
CA GLN A 62 33.27 18.74 -2.66
C GLN A 62 34.77 19.03 -2.62
N GLY A 63 35.43 18.92 -3.77
CA GLY A 63 36.82 19.34 -3.96
C GLY A 63 36.88 20.71 -4.64
N GLU A 64 37.73 21.61 -4.14
CA GLU A 64 37.92 22.99 -4.59
C GLU A 64 38.56 23.14 -6.00
N ARG A 65 38.65 22.05 -6.77
CA ARG A 65 39.19 22.04 -8.14
C ARG A 65 38.31 21.22 -9.07
N GLN A 66 37.36 21.92 -9.70
CA GLN A 66 36.72 21.72 -11.01
C GLN A 66 36.44 20.31 -11.62
N HIS A 67 36.59 19.20 -10.91
CA HIS A 67 36.15 17.88 -11.38
C HIS A 67 35.07 17.31 -10.46
N LYS A 68 33.80 17.53 -10.82
CA LYS A 68 32.65 16.85 -10.19
C LYS A 68 32.61 15.39 -10.63
N GLY A 69 33.51 14.57 -10.10
CA GLY A 69 33.45 13.11 -10.20
C GLY A 69 32.73 12.52 -9.00
N ALA A 70 31.62 11.81 -9.22
CA ALA A 70 31.02 10.99 -8.17
C ALA A 70 31.89 9.73 -7.97
N ALA A 71 32.56 9.60 -6.83
CA ALA A 71 33.32 8.39 -6.48
C ALA A 71 32.47 7.49 -5.59
N LYS A 72 32.37 6.20 -5.91
CA LYS A 72 31.78 5.19 -5.02
C LYS A 72 32.78 4.92 -3.89
N GLN A 73 32.42 5.23 -2.64
CA GLN A 73 33.24 4.88 -1.48
C GLN A 73 32.49 3.84 -0.64
N PHE A 74 33.22 2.86 -0.10
CA PHE A 74 32.64 1.92 0.86
C PHE A 74 32.44 2.62 2.21
N ALA A 75 31.25 2.47 2.78
CA ALA A 75 30.95 2.90 4.14
C ALA A 75 30.54 1.70 4.98
N CYS A 76 30.84 1.78 6.28
CA CYS A 76 30.35 0.83 7.26
C CYS A 76 29.00 1.29 7.78
N GLY A 77 28.02 0.40 7.80
CA GLY A 77 26.71 0.63 8.40
C GLY A 77 26.07 -0.68 8.81
N ASN A 78 25.15 -0.63 9.77
CA ASN A 78 24.45 -1.83 10.22
C ASN A 78 23.53 -2.35 9.11
N ARG A 79 23.64 -3.64 8.81
CA ARG A 79 22.68 -4.39 7.99
C ARG A 79 21.99 -5.44 8.85
N PHE A 80 20.76 -5.74 8.50
CA PHE A 80 19.96 -6.80 9.11
C PHE A 80 19.43 -7.73 8.01
N GLN A 81 19.08 -8.95 8.39
CA GLN A 81 18.36 -9.89 7.53
C GLN A 81 17.05 -9.27 7.03
N GLN A 82 16.50 -9.81 5.95
CA GLN A 82 15.19 -9.42 5.41
C GLN A 82 14.20 -10.57 5.63
N THR A 83 12.93 -10.21 5.87
CA THR A 83 11.82 -11.16 5.97
C THR A 83 10.77 -10.83 4.92
N GLU A 84 10.04 -11.84 4.48
CA GLU A 84 8.79 -11.65 3.75
C GLU A 84 7.76 -10.98 4.67
N LEU A 85 7.10 -9.93 4.14
CA LEU A 85 5.98 -9.24 4.74
C LEU A 85 4.78 -9.44 3.82
N ARG A 86 3.65 -9.88 4.38
CA ARG A 86 2.36 -9.88 3.69
C ARG A 86 1.38 -8.97 4.41
N VAL A 87 0.59 -8.25 3.63
CA VAL A 87 -0.42 -7.33 4.12
C VAL A 87 -1.79 -7.91 3.78
N PHE A 88 -2.63 -8.08 4.79
CA PHE A 88 -3.98 -8.60 4.66
C PHE A 88 -5.02 -7.58 5.10
N ALA A 89 -6.09 -7.45 4.33
CA ALA A 89 -7.20 -6.56 4.65
C ALA A 89 -8.55 -7.25 4.37
N SER A 90 -9.52 -7.03 5.27
CA SER A 90 -10.94 -7.29 5.00
C SER A 90 -11.58 -5.97 4.56
N PHE A 91 -12.44 -6.00 3.55
CA PHE A 91 -13.08 -4.80 3.02
C PHE A 91 -14.55 -4.79 3.39
N GLN A 92 -15.04 -3.64 3.83
CA GLN A 92 -16.42 -3.46 4.28
C GLN A 92 -17.02 -2.17 3.72
N VAL A 93 -18.35 -2.13 3.71
CA VAL A 93 -19.12 -0.93 3.46
C VAL A 93 -20.21 -0.82 4.52
N SER A 94 -20.38 0.37 5.08
CA SER A 94 -21.43 0.64 6.07
C SER A 94 -22.64 1.25 5.37
N ASP A 95 -23.84 0.77 5.67
CA ASP A 95 -25.07 1.48 5.37
C ASP A 95 -25.25 2.61 6.41
N GLU A 96 -25.41 3.84 5.94
CA GLU A 96 -25.56 5.01 6.81
C GLU A 96 -26.90 5.03 7.55
N ARG A 97 -27.95 4.45 6.96
CA ARG A 97 -29.30 4.47 7.50
C ARG A 97 -29.52 3.37 8.53
N THR A 98 -28.99 2.17 8.27
CA THR A 98 -29.18 1.00 9.14
C THR A 98 -28.00 0.76 10.08
N GLY A 99 -26.81 1.30 9.76
CA GLY A 99 -25.56 0.98 10.46
C GLY A 99 -25.04 -0.42 10.16
N GLU A 100 -25.71 -1.18 9.30
CA GLU A 100 -25.31 -2.52 8.89
C GLU A 100 -23.99 -2.46 8.13
N ARG A 101 -23.14 -3.46 8.35
CA ARG A 101 -21.86 -3.61 7.66
C ARG A 101 -21.92 -4.82 6.75
N MET A 102 -21.70 -4.57 5.47
CA MET A 102 -21.49 -5.63 4.49
C MET A 102 -20.00 -5.79 4.24
N TYR A 103 -19.59 -7.01 3.89
CA TYR A 103 -18.21 -7.38 3.62
C TYR A 103 -18.06 -7.80 2.16
N LEU A 104 -16.97 -7.38 1.52
CA LEU A 104 -16.71 -7.67 0.10
C LEU A 104 -16.63 -9.19 -0.15
N SER A 105 -16.06 -9.92 0.80
CA SER A 105 -15.97 -11.39 0.82
C SER A 105 -17.27 -12.09 1.25
N GLY A 106 -18.32 -11.33 1.60
CA GLY A 106 -19.53 -11.83 2.24
C GLY A 106 -19.37 -12.20 3.73
N HIS A 107 -18.14 -12.37 4.23
CA HIS A 107 -17.86 -12.75 5.61
C HIS A 107 -16.81 -11.83 6.25
N ARG A 108 -17.03 -11.47 7.52
CA ARG A 108 -16.14 -10.58 8.28
C ARG A 108 -14.70 -11.09 8.40
N ASP A 109 -14.52 -12.40 8.45
CA ASP A 109 -13.27 -13.03 8.87
C ASP A 109 -12.37 -13.37 7.67
N ILE A 110 -12.90 -13.27 6.44
CA ILE A 110 -12.15 -13.48 5.21
C ILE A 110 -11.38 -12.19 4.89
N MET A 111 -10.08 -12.34 4.68
CA MET A 111 -9.16 -11.27 4.32
C MET A 111 -8.55 -11.54 2.94
N PHE A 112 -8.19 -10.46 2.25
CA PHE A 112 -7.50 -10.49 0.96
C PHE A 112 -6.04 -10.13 1.15
N ASP A 113 -5.15 -10.81 0.42
CA ASP A 113 -3.75 -10.39 0.32
C ASP A 113 -3.67 -9.13 -0.54
N VAL A 114 -3.23 -8.03 0.08
CA VAL A 114 -3.10 -6.70 -0.53
C VAL A 114 -1.65 -6.24 -0.52
N THR A 115 -0.69 -7.17 -0.39
CA THR A 115 0.75 -6.86 -0.33
C THR A 115 1.20 -6.06 -1.55
N SER A 116 0.70 -6.39 -2.74
CA SER A 116 1.03 -5.65 -3.98
C SER A 116 0.49 -4.22 -4.04
N LEU A 117 -0.52 -3.88 -3.22
CA LEU A 117 -1.05 -2.52 -3.13
C LEU A 117 -0.27 -1.66 -2.13
N ALA A 118 0.51 -2.29 -1.25
CA ALA A 118 1.32 -1.62 -0.23
C ALA A 118 2.80 -1.51 -0.60
N ALA A 119 3.22 -2.15 -1.69
CA ALA A 119 4.60 -2.15 -2.17
C ALA A 119 4.82 -0.97 -3.14
N ASP A 120 5.07 0.22 -2.59
CA ASP A 120 5.64 1.38 -3.29
C ASP A 120 7.08 1.64 -2.83
#